data_AF-A0A7I7SQA2-F1
#
_entry.id   AF-A0A7I7SQA2-F1
#
_cell.length_a   1.000
_cell.length_b   1.000
_cell.length_c   1.000
_cell.angle_alpha   90.00
_cell.angle_beta   90.00
_cell.angle_gamma   90.00
#
_symmetry.space_group_name_H-M   'P 1'
#
loop_
_entity.id
_entity.type
_entity.pdbx_description
1 polymer ?
#
loop_
_entity_poly.entity_id
_entity_poly.type
_entity_poly.pdbx_seq_one_letter_code
_entity_poly.pdbx_strand_id
1 'polypeptide(L)'
;MAEPRKKSGLPPGDPRHGTSNGYGNHFCRCDLCREANRISHAAYMKRIRDEGRLVGKHGTDLAYDSGCRCDECSEAHNAKSREYKRRRRQAG
;
A
#
# COMPACT_ATOMS: atom_id res chain seq x y z
N MET A 1 8.96 -18.21 -21.10
CA MET A 1 7.69 -17.44 -21.12
C MET A 1 7.02 -17.68 -19.79
N ALA A 2 6.85 -16.65 -18.95
CA ALA A 2 6.30 -16.85 -17.61
C ALA A 2 4.83 -17.27 -17.70
N GLU A 3 4.50 -18.46 -17.19
CA GLU A 3 3.13 -18.97 -17.12
C GLU A 3 2.23 -17.97 -16.36
N PRO A 4 0.99 -17.69 -16.83
CA PRO A 4 0.06 -16.88 -16.05
C PRO A 4 -0.29 -17.66 -14.78
N ARG A 5 0.13 -17.14 -13.62
CA ARG A 5 -0.09 -17.76 -12.32
C ARG A 5 -1.55 -18.18 -12.15
N LYS A 6 -1.76 -19.42 -11.72
CA LYS A 6 -3.05 -20.05 -11.34
C LYS A 6 -4.01 -18.98 -10.78
N LYS A 7 -5.18 -18.82 -11.42
CA LYS A 7 -6.20 -17.84 -11.02
C LYS A 7 -6.80 -18.22 -9.66
N SER A 8 -6.15 -17.85 -8.57
CA SER A 8 -6.84 -17.71 -7.28
C SER A 8 -7.78 -16.52 -7.43
N GLY A 9 -9.08 -16.77 -7.50
CA GLY A 9 -10.07 -15.71 -7.66
C GLY A 9 -11.47 -16.24 -7.88
N LEU A 10 -12.45 -15.40 -7.54
CA LEU A 10 -13.88 -15.65 -7.72
C LEU A 10 -14.22 -16.07 -9.16
N PRO A 11 -15.23 -16.95 -9.33
CA PRO A 11 -15.67 -17.37 -10.66
C PRO A 11 -16.13 -16.18 -11.50
N PRO A 12 -15.98 -16.23 -12.83
CA PRO A 12 -16.45 -15.17 -13.71
C PRO A 12 -17.98 -15.03 -13.55
N GLY A 13 -18.45 -13.82 -13.25
CA GLY A 13 -19.86 -13.53 -13.00
C GLY A 13 -20.29 -13.53 -11.53
N ASP A 14 -19.36 -13.77 -10.58
CA ASP A 14 -19.68 -13.64 -9.16
C ASP A 14 -19.95 -12.17 -8.77
N PRO A 15 -21.04 -11.86 -8.05
CA PRO A 15 -21.38 -10.49 -7.66
C PRO A 15 -20.36 -9.86 -6.69
N ARG A 16 -19.42 -10.63 -6.14
CA ARG A 16 -18.36 -10.12 -5.27
C ARG A 16 -17.17 -9.54 -6.04
N HIS A 17 -17.12 -9.66 -7.36
CA HIS A 17 -16.16 -8.90 -8.17
C HIS A 17 -16.40 -7.39 -8.01
N GLY A 18 -15.33 -6.60 -7.99
CA GLY A 18 -15.46 -5.15 -7.75
C GLY A 18 -15.76 -4.78 -6.30
N THR A 19 -15.60 -5.72 -5.36
CA THR A 19 -15.70 -5.42 -3.92
C THR A 19 -14.36 -5.63 -3.23
N SER A 20 -14.12 -4.89 -2.14
CA SER A 20 -12.95 -5.09 -1.28
C SER A 20 -12.92 -6.49 -0.67
N ASN A 21 -14.08 -7.10 -0.45
CA ASN A 21 -14.23 -8.50 -0.01
C ASN A 21 -13.67 -9.49 -1.05
N GLY A 22 -13.95 -9.24 -2.33
CA GLY A 22 -13.45 -10.07 -3.44
C GLY A 22 -11.92 -10.07 -3.54
N TYR A 23 -11.28 -8.94 -3.27
CA TYR A 23 -9.82 -8.83 -3.24
C TYR A 23 -9.20 -9.45 -1.98
N GLY A 24 -9.74 -9.15 -0.80
CA GLY A 24 -9.15 -9.52 0.49
C GLY A 24 -9.41 -10.98 0.86
N ASN A 25 -10.68 -11.38 0.92
CA ASN A 25 -11.08 -12.70 1.42
C ASN A 25 -11.07 -13.78 0.34
N HIS A 26 -11.35 -13.39 -0.91
CA HIS A 26 -11.40 -14.34 -2.03
C HIS A 26 -10.18 -14.27 -2.96
N PHE A 27 -9.17 -13.48 -2.58
CA PHE A 27 -7.89 -13.34 -3.28
C PHE A 27 -8.02 -13.00 -4.78
N CYS A 28 -9.16 -12.44 -5.21
CA CYS A 28 -9.35 -12.08 -6.60
C CYS A 28 -8.44 -10.91 -6.97
N ARG A 29 -7.78 -11.02 -8.12
CA ARG A 29 -6.82 -10.02 -8.62
C ARG A 29 -7.25 -9.39 -9.96
N CYS A 30 -8.53 -9.45 -10.32
CA CYS A 30 -9.08 -8.74 -11.49
C CYS A 30 -9.03 -7.21 -11.27
N ASP A 31 -9.12 -6.43 -12.35
CA ASP A 31 -9.02 -4.98 -12.31
C ASP A 31 -10.11 -4.34 -11.44
N LEU A 32 -11.36 -4.82 -11.52
CA LEU A 32 -12.45 -4.35 -10.67
C LEU A 32 -12.15 -4.55 -9.18
N CYS A 33 -11.68 -5.74 -8.79
CA CYS A 33 -11.31 -6.02 -7.40
C CYS A 33 -10.10 -5.19 -6.94
N ARG A 34 -9.12 -4.93 -7.81
CA ARG A 34 -7.98 -4.06 -7.50
C ARG A 34 -8.43 -2.62 -7.29
N GLU A 35 -9.30 -2.11 -8.15
CA GLU A 35 -9.83 -0.75 -8.04
C GLU A 35 -10.66 -0.58 -6.77
N ALA A 36 -11.57 -1.51 -6.49
CA ALA A 36 -12.35 -1.52 -5.26
C ALA A 36 -11.47 -1.56 -4.00
N ASN A 37 -10.42 -2.37 -4.02
CA ASN A 37 -9.46 -2.42 -2.93
C ASN A 37 -8.66 -1.11 -2.82
N ARG A 38 -8.22 -0.53 -3.93
CA ARG A 38 -7.51 0.76 -3.96
C ARG A 38 -8.37 1.89 -3.37
N ILE A 39 -9.64 1.98 -3.76
CA ILE A 39 -10.59 2.98 -3.23
C ILE A 39 -10.81 2.75 -1.73
N SER A 40 -11.12 1.51 -1.33
CA SER A 40 -11.34 1.15 0.08
C SER A 40 -10.10 1.42 0.93
N HIS A 41 -8.92 1.08 0.43
CA HIS A 41 -7.65 1.31 1.12
C HIS A 41 -7.32 2.80 1.21
N ALA A 42 -7.59 3.60 0.18
CA ALA A 42 -7.43 5.05 0.25
C ALA A 42 -8.33 5.69 1.31
N ALA A 43 -9.60 5.28 1.38
CA ALA A 43 -10.53 5.72 2.42
C ALA A 43 -10.09 5.29 3.83
N TYR A 44 -9.63 4.04 3.98
CA TYR A 44 -9.05 3.53 5.21
C TYR A 44 -7.83 4.35 5.64
N MET A 45 -6.88 4.60 4.74
CA MET A 45 -5.69 5.42 5.04
C MET A 45 -6.06 6.86 5.39
N LYS A 46 -7.06 7.46 4.73
CA LYS A 46 -7.57 8.79 5.07
C LYS A 46 -8.08 8.84 6.51
N ARG A 47 -8.87 7.85 6.94
CA ARG A 47 -9.39 7.79 8.32
C ARG A 47 -8.27 7.61 9.35
N ILE A 48 -7.26 6.78 9.04
CA ILE A 48 -6.13 6.53 9.96
C ILE A 48 -5.29 7.79 10.15
N ARG A 49 -5.13 8.59 9.09
CA ARG A 49 -4.47 9.90 9.16
C ARG A 49 -5.26 10.90 9.98
N ASP A 50 -6.58 10.95 9.78
CA ASP A 50 -7.49 11.85 10.49
C ASP A 50 -7.57 11.51 11.99
N GLU A 51 -7.72 10.22 12.32
CA GLU A 51 -7.72 9.69 13.69
C GLU A 51 -6.33 9.79 14.36
N GLY A 52 -5.27 10.06 13.58
CA GLY A 52 -3.90 10.10 14.09
C GLY A 52 -3.38 8.74 14.58
N ARG A 53 -4.02 7.63 14.19
CA ARG A 53 -3.65 6.26 14.59
C ARG A 53 -2.46 5.72 13.80
N LEU A 54 -1.50 6.59 13.54
CA LEU A 54 -0.27 6.31 12.82
C LEU A 54 0.64 5.49 13.74
N VAL A 55 1.35 4.50 13.21
CA VAL A 55 2.36 3.78 13.99
C VAL A 55 3.64 4.60 14.00
N GLY A 56 4.11 4.96 15.20
CA GLY A 56 5.31 5.76 15.40
C GLY A 56 5.04 7.25 15.59
N LYS A 57 6.11 8.03 15.77
CA LYS A 57 6.04 9.50 15.90
C LYS A 57 6.16 10.15 14.54
N HIS A 58 5.45 11.25 14.33
CA HIS A 58 5.69 12.13 13.18
C HIS A 58 7.18 12.49 13.06
N GLY A 59 7.65 12.66 11.82
CA GLY A 59 9.06 12.90 11.53
C GLY A 59 9.94 11.66 11.55
N THR A 60 9.36 10.46 11.62
CA THR A 60 10.09 9.18 11.49
C THR A 60 9.75 8.47 10.19
N ASP A 61 10.67 7.62 9.71
CA ASP A 61 10.41 6.79 8.54
C ASP A 61 9.27 5.78 8.79
N LEU A 62 9.10 5.35 10.04
CA LEU A 62 8.02 4.48 10.48
C LEU A 62 6.64 5.16 10.35
N ALA A 63 6.53 6.44 10.72
CA ALA A 63 5.29 7.17 10.54
C ALA A 63 4.97 7.39 9.06
N TYR A 64 5.98 7.61 8.21
CA TYR A 64 5.80 7.69 6.76
C TYR A 64 5.31 6.36 6.17
N ASP A 65 5.95 5.25 6.53
CA ASP A 65 5.56 3.90 6.09
C ASP A 65 4.14 3.53 6.53
N SER A 66 3.78 3.91 7.75
CA SER A 66 2.44 3.72 8.33
C SER A 66 1.35 4.55 7.66
N GLY A 67 1.71 5.46 6.77
CA GLY A 67 0.79 6.20 5.93
C GLY A 67 0.75 7.71 6.20
N CYS A 68 1.54 8.25 7.13
CA CYS A 68 1.67 9.69 7.30
C CYS A 68 2.38 10.33 6.10
N ARG A 69 1.90 11.48 5.64
CA ARG A 69 2.51 12.24 4.52
C ARG A 69 2.67 13.73 4.81
N CYS A 70 2.83 14.11 6.08
CA CYS A 70 3.24 15.46 6.41
C CYS A 70 4.66 15.73 5.86
N ASP A 71 5.02 17.00 5.79
CA ASP A 71 6.33 17.45 5.29
C ASP A 71 7.48 16.81 6.10
N GLU A 72 7.38 16.86 7.43
CA GLU A 72 8.37 16.28 8.36
C GLU A 72 8.60 14.77 8.14
N CYS A 73 7.54 13.97 7.98
CA CYS A 73 7.65 12.54 7.66
C CYS A 73 8.26 12.31 6.27
N SER A 74 7.93 13.17 5.31
CA SER A 74 8.44 13.08 3.94
C SER A 74 9.93 13.42 3.89
N GLU A 75 10.38 14.42 4.65
CA GLU A 75 11.78 14.77 4.81
C GLU A 75 12.59 13.65 5.48
N ALA A 76 12.08 13.09 6.57
CA ALA A 76 12.72 11.97 7.26
C ALA A 76 12.92 10.76 6.33
N HIS A 77 11.89 10.40 5.56
CA HIS A 77 11.98 9.33 4.56
C HIS A 77 12.97 9.67 3.43
N ASN A 78 12.96 10.91 2.93
CA ASN A 78 13.89 11.36 1.90
C ASN A 78 15.34 11.35 2.39
N ALA A 79 15.60 11.77 3.63
CA ALA A 79 16.92 11.73 4.24
C ALA A 79 17.46 10.29 4.30
N LYS A 80 16.64 9.34 4.79
CA LYS A 80 16.97 7.91 4.81
C LYS A 80 17.23 7.35 3.40
N SER A 81 16.37 7.68 2.45
CA SER A 81 16.51 7.23 1.05
C SER A 81 17.79 7.75 0.40
N ARG A 82 18.15 9.01 0.64
CA ARG A 82 19.42 9.61 0.17
C ARG A 82 20.62 8.90 0.79
N GLU A 83 20.59 8.62 2.09
CA GLU A 83 21.64 7.85 2.77
C GLU A 83 21.76 6.43 2.21
N TYR A 84 20.65 5.71 2.03
CA TYR A 84 20.65 4.37 1.45
C TYR A 84 21.25 4.36 0.04
N LYS A 85 20.87 5.31 -0.82
CA LYS A 85 21.44 5.47 -2.17
C LYS A 85 22.93 5.80 -2.11
N ARG A 86 23.38 6.63 -1.16
CA ARG A 86 24.81 6.92 -0.94
C ARG A 86 25.58 5.67 -0.53
N ARG A 87 25.07 4.88 0.41
CA ARG A 87 25.71 3.61 0.82
C ARG A 87 25.78 2.62 -0.33
N ARG A 88 24.69 2.47 -1.08
CA ARG A 88 24.63 1.55 -2.23
C ARG A 88 25.59 1.94 -3.35
N ARG A 89 25.85 3.23 -3.59
CA ARG A 89 26.85 3.70 -4.57
C ARG A 89 28.30 3.53 -4.10
N GLN A 90 28.54 3.47 -2.80
CA GLN A 90 29.89 3.25 -2.24
C GLN A 90 30.22 1.76 -2.10
N ALA A 91 29.20 0.89 -2.13
CA ALA A 91 29.33 -0.56 -1.97
C ALA A 91 29.32 -1.33 -3.30
N GLY A 92 29.33 -0.63 -4.45
CA GLY A 92 29.46 -1.20 -5.78
C GLY A 92 30.54 -0.46 -6.55
#